data_AF-A0A953A005-F1
#
_entry.id   AF-A0A953A005-F1
#
_cell.length_a   1.000
_cell.length_b   1.000
_cell.length_c   1.000
_cell.angle_alpha   90.00
_cell.angle_beta   90.00
_cell.angle_gamma   90.00
#
_symmetry.space_group_name_H-M   'P 1'
#
loop_
_entity.id
_entity.type
_entity.pdbx_description
1 polymer ?
#
loop_
_entity_poly.entity_id
_entity_poly.type
_entity_poly.pdbx_seq_one_letter_code
_entity_poly.pdbx_strand_id
1 'polypeptide(L)' 'MKKVEIYSTPVCTYCAAAKEFFKKNNVPYTEYDVASDQAKRAEMLEKSGQMGVPVIDVGGDIVVGFDEKILRELLVI' A
#
# COMPACT_ATOMS: atom_id res chain seq x y z
N MET A 1 -13.81 4.96 -10.28
CA MET A 1 -12.95 5.31 -9.13
C MET A 1 -12.19 4.06 -8.75
N LYS A 2 -10.87 4.03 -8.90
CA LYS A 2 -10.08 2.88 -8.42
C LYS A 2 -10.05 2.95 -6.89
N LYS A 3 -10.37 1.85 -6.22
CA LYS A 3 -10.21 1.75 -4.76
C LYS A 3 -8.72 1.57 -4.49
N VAL A 4 -8.17 2.39 -3.61
CA VAL A 4 -6.77 2.28 -3.20
C VAL A 4 -6.74 1.67 -1.82
N GLU A 5 -6.00 0.59 -1.66
CA GLU A 5 -5.89 -0.16 -0.41
C GLU A 5 -4.40 -0.32 -0.09
N ILE A 6 -3.94 0.28 1.00
CA ILE A 6 -2.55 0.19 1.44
C ILE A 6 -2.44 -0.76 2.63
N TYR A 7 -1.69 -1.82 2.43
CA TYR A 7 -1.21 -2.74 3.45
C TYR A 7 0.09 -2.16 4.01
N SER A 8 0.01 -1.68 5.24
CA SER A 8 1.11 -1.02 5.92
C SER A 8 1.38 -1.64 7.28
N THR A 9 2.54 -1.32 7.84
CA THR A 9 2.86 -1.62 9.24
C THR A 9 3.12 -0.32 9.98
N PRO A 10 2.74 -0.22 11.26
CA PRO A 10 2.78 1.03 12.00
C PRO A 10 4.22 1.43 12.36
N VAL A 11 5.15 0.49 12.26
CA VAL A 11 6.58 0.66 12.56
C VAL A 11 7.44 1.02 11.34
N CYS A 12 6.89 1.01 10.12
CA CYS A 12 7.69 1.17 8.92
C CYS A 12 7.67 2.60 8.37
N THR A 13 8.84 3.22 8.25
CA THR A 13 9.02 4.59 7.75
C THR A 13 8.49 4.77 6.32
N TYR A 14 8.61 3.73 5.48
CA TYR A 14 8.10 3.72 4.11
C TYR A 14 6.57 3.79 4.05
N CYS A 15 5.87 3.22 5.03
CA CYS A 15 4.41 3.31 5.11
C CYS A 15 3.94 4.74 5.42
N ALA A 16 4.68 5.46 6.28
CA ALA A 16 4.39 6.87 6.57
C ALA A 16 4.56 7.74 5.31
N ALA A 17 5.61 7.50 4.52
CA ALA A 17 5.83 8.19 3.25
C ALA A 17 4.68 7.93 2.24
N ALA A 18 4.21 6.68 2.13
CA ALA A 18 3.08 6.33 1.28
C ALA A 18 1.78 7.05 1.69
N LYS A 19 1.46 7.05 3.00
CA LYS A 19 0.29 7.77 3.53
C LYS A 19 0.35 9.27 3.23
N GLU A 20 1.51 9.88 3.43
CA GLU A 20 1.72 11.29 3.14
C GLU A 20 1.53 11.59 1.64
N PHE A 21 2.06 10.71 0.78
CA PHE A 21 1.87 10.81 -0.66
C PHE A 21 0.39 10.77 -1.05
N PHE A 22 -0.39 9.79 -0.57
CA PHE A 22 -1.82 9.74 -0.87
C PHE A 22 -2.58 10.95 -0.33
N LYS A 23 -2.27 11.37 0.90
CA LYS A 23 -2.88 12.55 1.53
C LYS A 23 -2.59 13.82 0.74
N LYS A 24 -1.35 14.00 0.26
CA LYS A 24 -0.94 15.15 -0.57
C LYS A 24 -1.70 15.18 -1.90
N ASN A 25 -1.95 14.01 -2.48
CA ASN A 25 -2.66 13.87 -3.75
C ASN A 25 -4.19 13.76 -3.60
N ASN A 26 -4.73 13.91 -2.38
CA ASN A 26 -6.18 13.76 -2.09
C ASN A 26 -6.78 12.45 -2.63
N VAL A 27 -5.98 11.39 -2.66
CA VAL A 27 -6.41 10.08 -3.12
C VAL A 27 -7.15 9.40 -1.95
N PRO A 28 -8.39 8.93 -2.11
CA PRO A 28 -9.06 8.13 -1.10
C PRO A 28 -8.42 6.74 -1.03
N TYR A 29 -7.87 6.38 0.12
CA TYR A 29 -7.25 5.08 0.36
C TYR A 29 -7.77 4.44 1.66
N THR A 30 -7.79 3.12 1.69
CA THR A 30 -8.05 2.30 2.87
C THR A 30 -6.72 1.79 3.39
N GLU A 31 -6.38 2.03 4.66
CA GLU A 31 -5.21 1.40 5.26
C GLU A 31 -5.58 0.09 5.97
N TYR A 32 -4.73 -0.93 5.79
CA TYR A 32 -4.77 -2.18 6.54
C TYR A 32 -3.46 -2.35 7.27
N ASP A 33 -3.53 -2.56 8.59
CA ASP A 33 -2.37 -2.78 9.43
C ASP A 33 -2.00 -4.26 9.46
N VAL A 34 -0.98 -4.65 8.68
CA VAL A 34 -0.53 -6.05 8.62
C VAL A 34 0.40 -6.43 9.78
N ALA A 35 0.78 -5.48 10.64
CA ALA A 35 1.57 -5.79 11.83
C ALA A 35 0.71 -6.37 12.94
N SER A 36 -0.46 -5.77 13.15
CA SER A 36 -1.46 -6.23 14.12
C SER A 36 -2.28 -7.40 13.56
N ASP A 37 -2.54 -7.39 12.25
CA ASP A 37 -3.43 -8.33 11.59
C ASP A 37 -2.64 -9.39 10.79
N GLN A 38 -2.40 -10.55 11.41
CA GLN A 38 -1.67 -11.66 10.78
C GLN A 38 -2.38 -12.22 9.53
N ALA A 39 -3.70 -12.13 9.46
CA ALA A 39 -4.46 -12.55 8.28
C ALA A 39 -4.12 -11.67 7.08
N LYS A 40 -4.07 -10.34 7.27
CA LYS A 40 -3.65 -9.40 6.22
C LYS A 40 -2.18 -9.52 5.88
N ARG A 41 -1.33 -9.90 6.85
CA ARG A 41 0.07 -10.26 6.56
C ARG A 41 0.19 -11.49 5.67
N ALA A 42 -0.59 -12.54 5.93
CA ALA A 42 -0.61 -13.72 5.09
C ALA A 42 -1.11 -13.38 3.68
N GLU A 43 -2.21 -12.63 3.57
CA GLU A 43 -2.75 -12.14 2.30
C GLU A 43 -1.73 -11.28 1.54
N MET A 44 -1.01 -10.40 2.25
CA MET A 44 0.09 -9.62 1.69
C MET A 44 1.20 -10.52 1.15
N LEU A 45 1.66 -11.51 1.92
CA LEU A 45 2.68 -12.46 1.47
C LEU A 45 2.24 -13.26 0.24
N GLU A 46 0.98 -13.70 0.22
CA GLU A 46 0.41 -14.47 -0.89
C GLU A 46 0.27 -13.62 -2.16
N LYS A 47 -0.16 -12.37 -2.00
CA LYS A 47 -0.32 -11.40 -3.10
C LYS A 47 1.01 -10.87 -3.63
N SER A 48 1.92 -10.55 -2.73
CA SER A 48 3.17 -9.88 -3.00
C SER A 48 4.30 -10.85 -3.38
N GLY A 49 4.22 -12.10 -2.92
CA GLY A 49 5.30 -13.07 -3.01
C GLY A 49 6.54 -12.72 -2.18
N GLN A 50 6.55 -11.56 -1.51
CA GLN A 50 7.63 -11.06 -0.66
C GLN A 50 7.10 -10.57 0.69
N MET A 51 7.92 -10.69 1.74
CA MET A 51 7.69 -10.07 3.06
C MET A 51 7.95 -8.55 3.05
N GLY A 52 7.89 -7.89 1.90
CA GLY A 52 8.20 -6.48 1.75
C GLY A 52 6.96 -5.61 2.00
N VAL A 53 7.03 -4.73 2.98
CA VAL A 53 6.06 -3.64 3.19
C VAL A 53 6.64 -2.33 2.69
N PRO A 54 5.83 -1.37 2.21
CA PRO A 54 4.37 -1.40 2.08
C PRO A 54 3.88 -2.20 0.86
N VAL A 55 2.63 -2.66 0.87
CA VAL A 55 1.95 -3.22 -0.31
C VAL A 55 0.71 -2.37 -0.60
N ILE A 56 0.48 -2.02 -1.86
CA ILE A 56 -0.58 -1.10 -2.25
C ILE A 56 -1.37 -1.76 -3.38
N ASP A 57 -2.66 -1.94 -3.18
CA ASP A 57 -3.60 -2.40 -4.18
C ASP A 57 -4.36 -1.20 -4.76
N VAL A 58 -4.28 -1.01 -6.06
CA VAL A 58 -4.91 0.08 -6.79
C VAL A 58 -5.95 -0.51 -7.75
N GLY A 59 -7.10 -0.88 -7.21
CA GLY A 59 -8.22 -1.43 -7.98
C GLY A 59 -7.89 -2.79 -8.64
N GLY A 60 -7.09 -3.61 -7.96
CA GLY A 60 -6.60 -4.90 -8.45
C GLY A 60 -5.14 -4.90 -8.94
N ASP A 61 -4.53 -3.72 -9.12
CA ASP A 61 -3.09 -3.60 -9.38
C ASP A 61 -2.33 -3.64 -8.05
N ILE A 62 -1.63 -4.74 -7.79
CA ILE A 62 -0.87 -4.93 -6.55
C ILE A 62 0.57 -4.44 -6.76
N VAL A 63 0.93 -3.38 -6.05
CA VAL A 63 2.28 -2.83 -5.96
C VAL A 63 2.91 -3.32 -4.67
N VAL A 64 4.09 -3.89 -4.79
CA VAL A 64 4.89 -4.34 -3.66
C VAL A 64 6.03 -3.35 -3.45
N GLY A 65 6.20 -2.88 -2.23
CA GLY A 65 7.17 -1.86 -1.87
C GLY A 65 6.61 -0.44 -1.94
N PHE A 66 7.45 0.51 -1.50
CA PHE A 66 7.17 1.92 -1.66
C PHE A 66 7.85 2.43 -2.94
N ASP A 67 7.17 2.26 -4.07
CA ASP A 67 7.59 2.80 -5.35
C ASP A 67 6.75 4.02 -5.72
N GLU A 68 7.21 5.21 -5.33
CA GLU A 68 6.53 6.48 -5.64
C GLU A 68 6.23 6.60 -7.16
N LYS A 69 7.15 6.12 -8.00
CA LYS A 69 7.01 6.19 -9.46
C LYS A 69 5.87 5.31 -9.98
N ILE A 70 5.75 4.08 -9.49
CA ILE A 70 4.66 3.15 -9.86
C ILE A 70 3.34 3.66 -9.32
N LEU A 71 3.33 4.20 -8.10
CA LEU A 71 2.13 4.77 -7.49
C LEU A 71 1.59 5.96 -8.28
N ARG A 72 2.46 6.89 -8.67
CA ARG A 72 2.08 8.01 -9.55
C ARG A 72 1.46 7.53 -10.85
N GLU A 73 2.07 6.52 -11.48
CA GLU A 73 1.60 5.97 -12.75
C GLU A 73 0.22 5.28 -12.61
N LEU A 74 0.02 4.48 -11.55
CA LEU A 74 -1.25 3.78 -11.31
C LEU A 74 -2.40 4.69 -10.88
N LEU A 75 -2.07 5.75 -10.15
CA LEU A 75 -3.02 6.77 -9.71
C LEU A 75 -3.25 7.85 -10.77
N VAL A 76 -2.43 7.86 -11.83
CA VAL A 76 -2.49 8.79 -12.97
C VAL A 76 -2.45 10.25 -12.50
N ILE A 77 -1.48 10.56 -11.63
CA ILE A 77 -1.26 11.88 -11.00
C ILE A 77 0.15 12.42 -11.23
#